data_AF-A0A650CNB1-F1
#
_entry.id   AF-A0A650CNB1-F1
#
_cell.length_a   1.000
_cell.length_b   1.000
_cell.length_c   1.000
_cell.angle_alpha   90.00
_cell.angle_beta   90.00
_cell.angle_gamma   90.00
#
_symmetry.space_group_name_H-M   'P 1'
#
loop_
_entity.id
_entity.type
_entity.pdbx_description
1 polymer ?
#
loop_
_entity_poly.entity_id
_entity_poly.type
_entity_poly.pdbx_seq_one_letter_code
_entity_poly.pdbx_strand_id
1 'polypeptide(L)'
;MTISKINEIFQESWKGKLTKYEIARIISARALQLAMGAQPLIDMSNLPFDDVISIADDELKRGVLPITIRRVYPNGKVELVSIRKIE
;
A
#
# COMPACT_ATOMS: atom_id res chain seq x y z
N MET A 1 -10.92 -25.77 -19.03
CA MET A 1 -10.72 -24.41 -18.47
C MET A 1 -9.79 -23.67 -19.39
N THR A 2 -10.19 -22.52 -19.96
CA THR A 2 -9.32 -21.74 -20.87
C THR A 2 -8.32 -20.91 -20.06
N ILE A 3 -7.17 -20.58 -20.65
CA ILE A 3 -6.16 -19.71 -20.03
C ILE A 3 -6.76 -18.35 -19.62
N SER A 4 -7.70 -17.83 -20.42
CA SER A 4 -8.45 -16.61 -20.11
C SER A 4 -9.22 -16.71 -18.78
N LYS A 5 -9.88 -17.84 -18.54
CA LYS A 5 -10.70 -18.08 -17.35
C LYS A 5 -9.84 -18.21 -16.08
N ILE A 6 -8.64 -18.76 -16.21
CA ILE A 6 -7.65 -18.83 -15.12
C ILE A 6 -7.18 -17.42 -14.75
N ASN A 7 -6.87 -16.58 -15.74
CA ASN A 7 -6.44 -15.20 -15.50
C ASN A 7 -7.52 -14.36 -14.80
N GLU A 8 -8.79 -14.53 -15.18
CA GLU A 8 -9.91 -13.86 -14.52
C GLU A 8 -10.05 -14.28 -13.05
N ILE A 9 -10.04 -15.58 -12.76
CA ILE A 9 -10.11 -16.10 -11.38
C ILE A 9 -8.91 -15.61 -10.54
N PHE A 10 -7.72 -15.59 -11.14
CA PHE A 10 -6.53 -15.09 -10.45
C PHE A 10 -6.65 -13.59 -10.13
N GLN A 11 -7.14 -12.78 -11.08
CA GLN A 11 -7.38 -11.35 -10.87
C GLN A 11 -8.41 -11.11 -9.75
N GLU A 12 -9.50 -11.85 -9.72
CA GLU A 12 -10.52 -11.74 -8.67
C GLU A 12 -9.97 -12.12 -7.29
N SER A 13 -9.19 -13.21 -7.21
CA SER A 13 -8.62 -13.71 -5.96
C SER A 13 -7.70 -12.70 -5.25
N TRP A 14 -6.92 -11.93 -6.02
CA TRP A 14 -5.95 -10.96 -5.49
C TRP A 14 -6.46 -9.52 -5.44
N LYS A 15 -7.70 -9.26 -5.87
CA LYS A 15 -8.28 -7.91 -5.92
C LYS A 15 -8.35 -7.25 -4.53
N GLY A 16 -8.65 -8.02 -3.50
CA GLY A 16 -8.81 -7.54 -2.12
C GLY A 16 -7.52 -7.50 -1.29
N LYS A 17 -6.37 -7.93 -1.83
CA LYS A 17 -5.12 -8.07 -1.06
C LYS A 17 -4.00 -7.24 -1.66
N LEU A 18 -3.16 -6.69 -0.79
CA LEU A 18 -1.90 -6.08 -1.19
C LEU A 18 -0.81 -7.14 -1.34
N THR A 19 0.04 -6.98 -2.34
CA THR A 19 1.25 -7.78 -2.46
C THR A 19 2.32 -7.29 -1.48
N LYS A 20 3.26 -8.17 -1.09
CA LYS A 20 4.41 -7.78 -0.26
C LYS A 20 5.24 -6.64 -0.87
N TYR A 21 5.28 -6.56 -2.20
CA TYR A 21 6.02 -5.52 -2.92
C TYR A 21 5.29 -4.17 -2.88
N GLU A 22 3.96 -4.19 -2.99
CA GLU A 22 3.12 -3.00 -2.85
C GLU A 22 3.25 -2.43 -1.44
N ILE A 23 3.15 -3.28 -0.41
CA ILE A 23 3.35 -2.89 1.00
C ILE A 23 4.73 -2.26 1.20
N ALA A 24 5.80 -2.95 0.79
CA ALA A 24 7.16 -2.42 0.90
C ALA A 24 7.31 -1.08 0.19
N ARG A 25 6.74 -0.93 -1.02
CA ARG A 25 6.82 0.32 -1.79
C ARG A 25 6.13 1.48 -1.10
N ILE A 26 4.97 1.24 -0.48
CA ILE A 26 4.22 2.26 0.27
C ILE A 26 5.03 2.70 1.50
N ILE A 27 5.55 1.75 2.28
CA ILE A 27 6.37 2.05 3.45
C ILE A 27 7.58 2.87 3.03
N SER A 28 8.30 2.47 1.97
CA SER A 28 9.46 3.23 1.47
C SER A 28 9.09 4.65 1.02
N ALA A 29 7.97 4.81 0.30
CA ALA A 29 7.54 6.13 -0.16
C ALA A 29 7.14 7.03 1.02
N ARG A 30 6.46 6.48 2.03
CA ARG A 30 6.06 7.24 3.20
C ARG A 30 7.24 7.57 4.11
N ALA A 31 8.15 6.61 4.32
CA ALA A 31 9.39 6.84 5.04
C ALA A 31 10.21 7.97 4.39
N LEU A 32 10.28 8.02 3.06
CA LEU A 32 10.93 9.12 2.36
C LEU A 32 10.26 10.47 2.65
N GLN A 33 8.92 10.54 2.66
CA GLN A 33 8.20 11.77 2.98
C GLN A 33 8.52 12.25 4.40
N LEU A 34 8.50 11.34 5.37
CA LEU A 34 8.81 11.63 6.77
C LEU A 34 10.28 12.10 6.93
N ALA A 35 11.23 11.46 6.23
CA ALA A 35 12.62 11.87 6.21
C ALA A 35 12.82 13.29 5.62
N MET A 36 11.94 13.71 4.70
CA MET A 36 11.90 15.06 4.15
C MET A 36 11.19 16.08 5.07
N GLY A 37 10.82 15.70 6.30
CA GLY A 37 10.16 16.57 7.27
C GLY A 37 8.64 16.67 7.11
N ALA A 38 8.00 15.75 6.37
CA ALA A 38 6.54 15.70 6.33
C ALA A 38 5.95 15.31 7.70
N GLN A 39 4.81 15.88 8.03
CA GLN A 39 4.14 15.61 9.30
C GLN A 39 3.57 14.16 9.34
N PRO A 40 3.81 13.40 10.43
CA PRO A 40 3.14 12.14 10.70
C PRO A 40 1.62 12.34 10.95
N LEU A 41 0.82 11.39 10.49
CA LEU A 41 -0.64 11.37 10.64
C LEU A 41 -1.10 10.63 11.91
N ILE A 42 -0.16 10.13 12.70
CA ILE A 42 -0.40 9.39 13.94
C ILE A 42 0.25 10.13 15.12
N ASP A 43 -0.30 9.92 16.32
CA ASP A 43 0.26 10.49 17.54
C ASP A 43 1.64 9.89 17.86
N MET A 44 2.66 10.75 17.85
CA MET A 44 4.06 10.37 18.09
C MET A 44 4.39 10.08 19.57
N SER A 45 3.42 10.22 20.48
CA SER A 45 3.67 10.18 21.93
C SER A 45 4.28 8.88 22.46
N ASN A 46 4.18 7.78 21.71
CA ASN A 46 4.64 6.45 22.14
C ASN A 46 5.77 5.86 21.28
N LEU A 47 6.26 6.56 20.25
CA LEU A 47 7.33 6.01 19.40
C LEU A 47 8.67 6.69 19.74
N PRO A 48 9.75 5.91 19.95
CA PRO A 48 11.09 6.49 19.93
C PRO A 48 11.29 7.14 18.55
N PHE A 49 11.69 8.41 18.57
CA PHE A 49 11.80 9.32 17.42
C PHE A 49 12.73 8.83 16.28
N ASP A 50 13.37 7.67 16.41
CA ASP A 50 14.52 7.28 15.59
C ASP A 50 14.17 6.55 14.29
N ASP A 51 13.07 5.80 14.22
CA ASP A 51 12.80 4.98 13.04
C ASP A 51 11.62 5.47 12.22
N VAL A 52 11.93 6.34 11.26
CA VAL A 52 11.02 6.82 10.20
C VAL A 52 10.26 5.69 9.50
N ILE A 53 10.89 4.52 9.38
CA ILE A 53 10.30 3.32 8.78
C ILE A 53 9.20 2.74 9.67
N SER A 54 9.42 2.70 10.99
CA SER A 54 8.45 2.19 11.97
C SER A 54 7.20 3.06 12.01
N ILE A 55 7.36 4.39 11.90
CA ILE A 55 6.22 5.34 11.80
C ILE A 55 5.41 5.06 10.53
N ALA A 56 6.08 4.88 9.38
CA ALA A 56 5.41 4.59 8.12
C ALA A 56 4.66 3.24 8.14
N ASP A 57 5.20 2.23 8.83
CA ASP A 57 4.55 0.92 9.00
C ASP A 57 3.29 1.03 9.87
N ASP A 58 3.35 1.77 10.98
CA ASP A 58 2.19 2.03 11.84
C ASP A 58 1.09 2.83 11.13
N GLU A 59 1.47 3.85 10.35
CA GLU A 59 0.52 4.62 9.52
C GLU A 59 -0.16 3.75 8.45
N LEU A 60 0.58 2.81 7.87
CA LEU A 60 0.03 1.85 6.92
C LEU A 60 -0.95 0.89 7.60
N LYS A 61 -0.60 0.34 8.77
CA LYS A 61 -1.46 -0.54 9.57
C LYS A 61 -2.76 0.12 10.01
N ARG A 62 -2.73 1.42 10.32
CA ARG A 62 -3.93 2.20 10.65
C ARG A 62 -4.74 2.62 9.43
N GLY A 63 -4.23 2.39 8.21
CA GLY A 63 -4.92 2.73 6.96
C GLY A 63 -5.14 4.23 6.75
N VAL A 64 -4.36 5.09 7.42
CA VAL A 64 -4.56 6.56 7.37
C VAL A 64 -3.95 7.19 6.11
N LEU A 65 -2.99 6.51 5.48
CA LEU A 65 -2.24 7.02 4.34
C LEU A 65 -3.14 7.25 3.11
N PRO A 66 -3.18 8.47 2.55
CA PRO A 66 -3.95 8.78 1.34
C PRO A 66 -3.20 8.34 0.06
N ILE A 67 -2.75 7.08 -0.01
CA ILE A 67 -2.03 6.54 -1.16
C ILE A 67 -2.94 5.55 -1.92
N THR A 68 -2.93 5.65 -3.24
CA THR A 68 -3.66 4.75 -4.15
C THR A 68 -2.67 4.05 -5.06
N ILE A 69 -2.81 2.74 -5.20
CA ILE A 69 -1.97 1.90 -6.05
C ILE A 69 -2.62 1.78 -7.41
N ARG A 70 -1.82 1.98 -8.46
CA ARG A 70 -2.23 1.79 -9.85
C ARG A 70 -1.66 0.47 -10.36
N ARG A 71 -2.51 -0.54 -10.51
CA ARG A 71 -2.16 -1.84 -11.13
C ARG A 71 -2.39 -1.74 -12.63
N VAL A 72 -1.35 -2.05 -13.42
CA VAL A 72 -1.43 -2.07 -14.89
C VAL A 72 -1.33 -3.52 -15.34
N TYR A 73 -2.37 -4.01 -16.00
CA TYR A 73 -2.40 -5.37 -16.53
C TYR A 73 -1.79 -5.44 -17.93
N PRO A 74 -1.34 -6.63 -18.39
CA PRO A 74 -0.79 -6.81 -19.73
C PRO A 74 -1.74 -6.44 -20.87
N ASN A 75 -3.06 -6.44 -20.62
CA ASN A 75 -4.09 -6.03 -21.56
C ASN A 75 -4.32 -4.50 -21.59
N GLY A 76 -3.52 -3.72 -20.85
CA GLY A 76 -3.65 -2.27 -20.73
C GLY A 76 -4.74 -1.80 -19.76
N LYS A 77 -5.52 -2.71 -19.15
CA LYS A 77 -6.48 -2.33 -18.11
C LYS A 77 -5.73 -1.79 -16.89
N VAL A 78 -6.32 -0.76 -16.28
CA VAL A 78 -5.80 -0.13 -15.07
C VAL A 78 -6.79 -0.32 -13.95
N GLU A 79 -6.32 -0.82 -12.82
CA GLU A 79 -7.09 -0.90 -11.59
C GLU A 79 -6.49 0.03 -10.53
N LEU A 80 -7.36 0.76 -9.85
CA LEU A 80 -6.99 1.67 -8.76
C LEU A 80 -7.39 1.04 -7.43
N VAL A 81 -6.39 0.68 -6.64
CA VAL A 81 -6.57 0.05 -5.33
C VAL A 81 -6.24 1.08 -4.25
N SER A 82 -7.26 1.52 -3.52
CA SER A 82 -7.08 2.45 -2.40
C SER A 82 -6.77 1.66 -1.13
N ILE A 83 -5.68 2.03 -0.45
CA ILE A 83 -5.22 1.37 0.78
C ILE A 83 -6.27 1.47 1.90
N ARG A 84 -7.03 2.58 1.93
CA ARG A 84 -8.10 2.80 2.91
C ARG A 84 -9.22 1.76 2.88
N LYS A 85 -9.38 1.07 1.75
CA LYS A 85 -10.47 0.12 1.53
C LYS A 85 -10.06 -1.35 1.76
N ILE A 86 -8.82 -1.58 2.15
CA ILE A 86 -8.28 -2.93 2.31
C ILE A 86 -8.28 -3.21 3.81
N GLU A 87 -9.28 -3.98 4.25
CA GLU A 87 -9.32 -4.64 5.56
C GLU A 87 -8.66 -6.01 5.49
#